data_AF-A0A831KEE6-F1
#
_entry.id   AF-A0A831KEE6-F1
#
_cell.length_a   1.000
_cell.length_b   1.000
_cell.length_c   1.000
_cell.angle_alpha   90.00
_cell.angle_beta   90.00
_cell.angle_gamma   90.00
#
_symmetry.space_group_name_H-M   'P 1'
#
loop_
_entity.id
_entity.type
_entity.pdbx_description
1 polymer ?
#
loop_
_entity_poly.entity_id
_entity_poly.type
_entity_poly.pdbx_seq_one_letter_code
_entity_poly.pdbx_strand_id
1 'polypeptide(L)'
;KNNEQILSEPGRESVYKYIWGILKNKKCHLYRIGGVGDHIHIVTHIHPTIALAYLIKDIKLASSDYIKTKDIFPNFRGWQEGYGAFTYSVSAKDNLIDYVKNQKEHHRKESFRDEYNRLLKEHEIEFDEKYLL
;
A
#
# COMPACT_ATOMS: atom_id res chain seq x y z
N LYS A 1 -10.18 2.79 -5.46
CA LYS A 1 -10.63 1.79 -6.47
C LYS A 1 -10.41 2.39 -7.86
N ASN A 2 -10.21 1.58 -8.92
CA ASN A 2 -10.00 2.06 -10.30
C ASN A 2 -8.82 3.07 -10.47
N ASN A 3 -7.81 3.01 -9.61
CA ASN A 3 -6.67 3.94 -9.59
C ASN A 3 -7.06 5.43 -9.57
N GLU A 4 -8.21 5.76 -8.97
CA GLU A 4 -8.65 7.15 -8.79
C GLU A 4 -7.73 7.90 -7.83
N GLN A 5 -7.31 9.11 -8.21
CA GLN A 5 -6.40 9.98 -7.43
C GLN A 5 -7.14 10.66 -6.25
N ILE A 6 -7.57 9.86 -5.26
CA ILE A 6 -8.42 10.30 -4.15
C ILE A 6 -7.61 10.66 -2.89
N LEU A 7 -6.43 10.06 -2.70
CA LEU A 7 -5.62 10.17 -1.49
C LEU A 7 -4.82 11.49 -1.47
N SER A 8 -5.53 12.60 -1.32
CA SER A 8 -4.93 13.94 -1.24
C SER A 8 -4.30 14.23 0.12
N GLU A 9 -3.31 15.14 0.14
CA GLU A 9 -2.81 15.70 1.40
C GLU A 9 -3.78 16.79 1.92
N PRO A 10 -3.91 16.98 3.24
CA PRO A 10 -3.21 16.27 4.32
C PRO A 10 -3.88 14.95 4.75
N GLY A 11 -5.06 14.62 4.19
CA GLY A 11 -5.85 13.46 4.59
C GLY A 11 -5.08 12.14 4.52
N ARG A 12 -4.21 12.00 3.52
CA ARG A 12 -3.38 10.81 3.30
C ARG A 12 -2.44 10.52 4.47
N GLU A 13 -1.80 11.53 5.04
CA GLU A 13 -0.94 11.34 6.22
C GLU A 13 -1.75 10.83 7.43
N SER A 14 -3.00 11.28 7.58
CA SER A 14 -3.90 10.78 8.62
C SER A 14 -4.21 9.29 8.45
N VAL A 15 -4.50 8.86 7.22
CA VAL A 15 -4.72 7.44 6.90
C VAL A 15 -3.47 6.60 7.18
N TYR A 16 -2.28 7.12 6.87
CA TYR A 16 -1.02 6.42 7.17
C TYR A 16 -0.83 6.18 8.67
N LYS A 17 -1.09 7.20 9.50
CA LYS A 17 -1.02 7.10 10.97
C LYS A 17 -2.05 6.09 11.49
N TYR A 18 -3.25 6.07 10.91
CA TYR A 18 -4.27 5.09 11.29
C TYR A 18 -3.83 3.65 10.95
N ILE A 19 -3.31 3.42 9.74
CA ILE A 19 -2.80 2.10 9.32
C ILE A 19 -1.62 1.65 10.19
N TRP A 20 -0.74 2.57 10.58
CA TRP A 20 0.33 2.26 11.54
C TRP A 20 -0.24 1.72 12.88
N GLY A 21 -1.32 2.31 13.39
CA GLY A 21 -2.02 1.80 14.56
C GLY A 21 -2.51 0.36 14.38
N ILE A 22 -3.09 0.03 13.22
CA ILE A 22 -3.53 -1.34 12.89
C ILE A 22 -2.35 -2.31 12.93
N LEU A 23 -1.25 -1.97 12.25
CA LEU A 23 -0.04 -2.80 12.19
C LEU A 23 0.55 -3.03 13.59
N LYS A 24 0.66 -1.96 14.38
CA LYS A 24 1.15 -2.02 15.76
C LYS A 24 0.28 -2.94 16.63
N ASN A 25 -1.05 -2.81 16.54
CA ASN A 25 -1.99 -3.65 17.29
C ASN A 25 -1.90 -5.13 16.89
N LYS A 26 -1.54 -5.42 15.65
CA LYS A 26 -1.28 -6.78 15.13
C LYS A 26 0.15 -7.27 15.36
N LYS A 27 0.93 -6.57 16.20
CA LYS A 27 2.34 -6.89 16.51
C LYS A 27 3.25 -6.93 15.27
N CYS A 28 2.83 -6.29 14.18
CA CYS A 28 3.66 -6.10 12.99
C CYS A 28 4.58 -4.89 13.21
N HIS A 29 5.75 -4.91 12.59
CA HIS A 29 6.69 -3.79 12.66
C HIS A 29 6.65 -3.01 11.34
N LEU A 30 6.06 -1.82 11.38
CA LEU A 30 6.06 -0.91 10.24
C LEU A 30 7.41 -0.19 10.15
N TYR A 31 8.11 -0.37 9.03
CA TYR A 31 9.32 0.38 8.70
C TYR A 31 9.01 1.68 7.96
N ARG A 32 8.12 1.60 6.96
CA ARG A 32 7.72 2.76 6.16
C ARG A 32 6.34 2.54 5.55
N ILE A 33 5.54 3.60 5.57
CA ILE A 33 4.33 3.73 4.77
C ILE A 33 4.45 5.00 3.93
N GLY A 34 4.00 4.94 2.68
CA GLY A 34 4.06 6.04 1.72
C GLY A 34 3.22 5.71 0.50
N GLY A 35 3.26 6.57 -0.51
CA GLY A 35 2.44 6.40 -1.71
C GLY A 35 2.02 7.72 -2.32
N VAL A 36 1.15 7.62 -3.32
CA VAL A 36 0.64 8.72 -4.13
C VAL A 36 -0.88 8.79 -4.06
N GLY A 37 -1.55 9.45 -5.01
CA GLY A 37 -2.98 9.77 -4.89
C GLY A 37 -3.90 8.55 -5.09
N ASP A 38 -3.43 7.50 -5.73
CA ASP A 38 -4.23 6.33 -6.12
C ASP A 38 -3.86 5.03 -5.37
N HIS A 39 -2.66 4.93 -4.81
CA HIS A 39 -2.20 3.75 -4.08
C HIS A 39 -1.20 4.07 -2.96
N ILE A 40 -0.94 3.07 -2.13
CA ILE A 40 -0.04 3.13 -0.98
C ILE A 40 0.92 1.93 -1.00
N HIS A 41 2.12 2.13 -0.47
CA HIS A 41 3.15 1.13 -0.24
C HIS A 41 3.42 0.98 1.26
N ILE A 42 3.56 -0.25 1.72
CA ILE A 42 3.80 -0.60 3.14
C ILE A 42 5.00 -1.54 3.22
N VAL A 43 6.08 -1.08 3.86
CA VAL A 43 7.23 -1.91 4.24
C VAL A 43 7.06 -2.33 5.68
N THR A 44 6.81 -3.62 5.92
CA THR A 44 6.50 -4.14 7.25
C THR A 44 7.07 -5.53 7.45
N HIS A 45 7.50 -5.84 8.68
CA HIS A 45 7.53 -7.23 9.12
C HIS A 45 6.14 -7.64 9.59
N ILE A 46 5.70 -8.79 9.12
CA ILE A 46 4.44 -9.42 9.52
C ILE A 46 4.74 -10.31 10.72
N HIS A 47 3.92 -10.21 11.78
CA HIS A 47 4.05 -11.11 12.92
C HIS A 47 3.81 -12.57 12.47
N PRO A 48 4.61 -13.57 12.88
CA PRO A 48 4.54 -14.93 12.33
C PRO A 48 3.18 -15.63 12.46
N THR A 49 2.34 -15.20 13.41
CA THR A 49 1.00 -15.77 13.63
C THR A 49 -0.09 -15.13 12.76
N ILE A 50 0.26 -14.17 11.89
CA ILE A 50 -0.70 -13.40 11.10
C ILE A 50 -0.57 -13.80 9.64
N ALA A 51 -1.65 -14.32 9.06
CA ALA A 51 -1.68 -14.53 7.61
C ALA A 51 -1.77 -13.18 6.89
N LEU A 52 -0.97 -13.01 5.84
CA LEU A 52 -0.92 -11.80 5.02
C LEU A 52 -2.31 -11.37 4.51
N ALA A 53 -3.11 -12.30 4.00
CA ALA A 53 -4.44 -12.00 3.48
C ALA A 53 -5.37 -11.40 4.56
N TYR A 54 -5.31 -11.90 5.79
CA TYR A 54 -6.07 -11.35 6.92
C TYR A 54 -5.54 -9.97 7.34
N LEU A 55 -4.22 -9.77 7.32
CA LEU A 55 -3.63 -8.45 7.60
C LEU A 55 -4.13 -7.40 6.61
N ILE A 56 -4.09 -7.69 5.31
CA ILE A 56 -4.54 -6.77 4.27
C ILE A 56 -6.05 -6.54 4.33
N LYS A 57 -6.85 -7.59 4.58
CA LYS A 57 -8.30 -7.45 4.80
C LYS A 57 -8.58 -6.45 5.91
N ASP A 58 -7.94 -6.62 7.06
CA ASP A 58 -8.19 -5.78 8.23
C ASP A 58 -7.71 -4.34 8.01
N ILE A 59 -6.56 -4.14 7.34
CA ILE A 59 -6.10 -2.82 6.93
C ILE A 59 -7.14 -2.14 6.03
N LYS A 60 -7.60 -2.82 4.97
CA LYS A 60 -8.56 -2.24 4.02
C LYS A 60 -9.90 -1.92 4.66
N LEU A 61 -10.44 -2.82 5.48
CA LEU A 61 -11.73 -2.63 6.13
C LEU A 61 -11.67 -1.48 7.14
N ALA A 62 -10.74 -1.54 8.10
CA ALA A 62 -10.66 -0.54 9.16
C ALA A 62 -10.28 0.84 8.62
N SER A 63 -9.36 0.93 7.65
CA SER A 63 -9.02 2.23 7.06
C SER A 63 -10.15 2.80 6.19
N SER A 64 -10.93 1.95 5.50
CA SER A 64 -12.11 2.43 4.76
C SER A 64 -13.18 2.98 5.68
N ASP A 65 -13.43 2.29 6.79
CA ASP A 65 -14.36 2.75 7.83
C ASP A 65 -13.89 4.08 8.45
N TYR A 66 -12.60 4.18 8.77
CA TYR A 66 -11.99 5.41 9.28
C TYR A 66 -12.11 6.58 8.31
N ILE A 67 -11.77 6.37 7.03
CA ILE A 67 -11.86 7.40 5.99
C ILE A 67 -13.30 7.93 5.86
N LYS A 68 -14.28 7.03 5.83
CA LYS A 68 -15.71 7.38 5.70
C LYS A 68 -16.24 8.08 6.94
N THR A 69 -15.97 7.52 8.12
CA THR A 69 -16.45 8.06 9.41
C THR A 69 -15.88 9.44 9.72
N LYS A 70 -14.66 9.72 9.26
CA LYS A 70 -14.00 11.02 9.43
C LYS A 70 -14.16 11.96 8.24
N ASP A 71 -14.89 11.54 7.20
CA ASP A 71 -15.06 12.27 5.94
C ASP A 71 -13.73 12.81 5.38
N ILE A 72 -12.68 11.97 5.40
CA ILE A 72 -11.32 12.39 5.02
C ILE A 72 -11.25 12.66 3.52
N PHE A 73 -11.98 11.85 2.74
CA PHE A 73 -11.99 11.86 1.29
C PHE A 73 -13.43 11.67 0.79
N PRO A 74 -14.14 12.76 0.42
CA PRO A 74 -15.57 12.69 0.08
C PRO A 74 -15.91 11.67 -1.03
N ASN A 75 -15.00 11.48 -1.98
CA ASN A 75 -15.19 10.58 -3.12
C ASN A 75 -14.63 9.16 -2.89
N PHE A 76 -14.17 8.82 -1.68
CA PHE A 76 -13.59 7.51 -1.41
C PHE A 76 -14.63 6.40 -1.35
N ARG A 77 -14.70 5.61 -2.42
CA ARG A 77 -15.61 4.47 -2.53
C ARG A 77 -15.05 3.17 -1.94
N GLY A 78 -13.75 3.13 -1.66
CA GLY A 78 -13.06 1.97 -1.12
C GLY A 78 -11.74 1.68 -1.83
N TRP A 79 -10.95 0.82 -1.18
CA TRP A 79 -9.78 0.21 -1.79
C TRP A 79 -10.17 -0.73 -2.94
N GLN A 80 -9.23 -1.00 -3.84
CA GLN A 80 -9.38 -2.10 -4.80
C GLN A 80 -9.47 -3.46 -4.09
N GLU A 81 -10.06 -4.46 -4.74
CA GLU A 81 -10.19 -5.82 -4.19
C GLU A 81 -8.82 -6.49 -4.05
N GLY A 82 -8.01 -6.45 -5.12
CA GLY A 82 -6.66 -7.02 -5.16
C GLY A 82 -5.61 -6.27 -4.33
N TYR A 83 -4.48 -6.92 -4.08
CA TYR A 83 -3.29 -6.32 -3.49
C TYR A 83 -2.03 -6.99 -4.05
N GLY A 84 -0.93 -6.24 -4.13
CA GLY A 84 0.40 -6.80 -4.38
C GLY A 84 1.14 -7.01 -3.07
N ALA A 85 1.88 -8.12 -2.96
CA ALA A 85 2.74 -8.38 -1.82
C ALA A 85 3.97 -9.15 -2.28
N PHE A 86 5.13 -8.64 -1.86
CA PHE A 86 6.44 -9.10 -2.31
C PHE A 86 7.32 -9.28 -1.08
N THR A 87 8.04 -10.42 -0.99
CA THR A 87 8.86 -10.76 0.16
C THR A 87 10.33 -10.52 -0.17
N TYR A 88 11.02 -9.79 0.70
CA TYR A 88 12.42 -9.43 0.51
C TYR A 88 13.28 -9.90 1.68
N SER A 89 14.59 -10.06 1.42
CA SER A 89 15.57 -10.30 2.48
C SER A 89 15.74 -9.05 3.36
N VAL A 90 16.20 -9.25 4.61
CA VAL A 90 16.41 -8.14 5.55
C VAL A 90 17.45 -7.12 5.05
N SER A 91 18.38 -7.55 4.18
CA SER A 91 19.40 -6.67 3.60
C SER A 91 18.83 -5.65 2.63
N ALA A 92 17.65 -5.91 2.03
CA ALA A 92 16.98 -4.97 1.15
C ALA A 92 16.17 -3.90 1.92
N LYS A 93 16.00 -4.05 3.24
CA LYS A 93 15.11 -3.22 4.07
C LYS A 93 15.34 -1.71 3.89
N ASP A 94 16.59 -1.24 3.96
CA ASP A 94 16.87 0.19 3.88
C ASP A 94 16.58 0.74 2.46
N ASN A 95 16.89 -0.05 1.42
CA ASN A 95 16.53 0.29 0.04
C ASN A 95 15.00 0.38 -0.15
N LEU A 96 14.22 -0.53 0.46
CA LEU A 96 12.76 -0.50 0.40
C LEU A 96 12.18 0.71 1.14
N ILE A 97 12.76 1.05 2.30
CA ILE A 97 12.37 2.26 3.05
C ILE A 97 12.58 3.50 2.17
N ASP A 98 13.73 3.61 1.52
CA ASP A 98 14.05 4.76 0.67
C ASP A 98 13.23 4.78 -0.62
N TYR A 99 12.94 3.62 -1.20
CA TYR A 99 12.00 3.50 -2.31
C TYR A 99 10.62 4.06 -1.95
N VAL A 100 10.04 3.64 -0.81
CA VAL A 100 8.72 4.13 -0.37
C VAL A 100 8.74 5.60 0.04
N LYS A 101 9.85 6.11 0.60
CA LYS A 101 10.02 7.56 0.86
C LYS A 101 9.90 8.38 -0.42
N ASN A 102 10.48 7.90 -1.51
CA ASN A 102 10.63 8.64 -2.77
C ASN A 102 9.49 8.40 -3.78
N GLN A 103 8.42 7.70 -3.39
CA GLN A 103 7.28 7.37 -4.26
C GLN A 103 6.66 8.59 -4.98
N LYS A 104 6.58 9.75 -4.32
CA LYS A 104 6.07 10.97 -4.96
C LYS A 104 6.92 11.42 -6.15
N GLU A 105 8.24 11.29 -6.06
CA GLU A 105 9.15 11.65 -7.16
C GLU A 105 9.22 10.55 -8.22
N HIS A 106 9.16 9.29 -7.81
CA HIS A 106 9.10 8.14 -8.70
C HIS A 106 7.90 8.21 -9.66
N HIS A 107 6.70 8.48 -9.11
CA HIS A 107 5.47 8.59 -9.88
C HIS A 107 5.33 9.89 -10.70
N ARG A 108 6.37 10.75 -10.73
CA ARG A 108 6.49 11.78 -11.77
C ARG A 108 6.97 11.21 -13.11
N LYS A 109 7.53 10.00 -13.10
CA LYS A 109 8.19 9.38 -14.27
C LYS A 109 7.64 7.99 -14.61
N GLU A 110 7.10 7.27 -13.62
CA GLU A 110 6.58 5.92 -13.78
C GLU A 110 5.10 5.89 -13.36
N SER A 111 4.24 5.23 -14.13
CA SER A 111 2.84 5.07 -13.75
C SER A 111 2.67 3.92 -12.75
N PHE A 112 1.57 3.88 -12.01
CA PHE A 112 1.22 2.72 -11.17
C PHE A 112 1.22 1.41 -11.97
N ARG A 113 0.73 1.42 -13.22
CA ARG A 113 0.69 0.22 -14.08
C ARG A 113 2.10 -0.27 -14.41
N ASP A 114 3.00 0.65 -14.76
CA ASP A 114 4.39 0.32 -15.09
C ASP A 114 5.14 -0.18 -13.86
N GLU A 115 4.95 0.47 -12.72
CA GLU A 115 5.52 0.06 -11.43
C GLU A 115 5.05 -1.35 -11.05
N TYR A 116 3.74 -1.62 -11.15
CA TYR A 116 3.19 -2.92 -10.81
C TYR A 116 3.70 -4.01 -11.76
N ASN A 117 3.74 -3.75 -13.07
CA ASN A 117 4.34 -4.64 -14.05
C ASN A 117 5.82 -4.95 -13.75
N ARG A 118 6.60 -3.93 -13.40
CA ARG A 118 8.01 -4.08 -13.05
C ARG A 118 8.18 -4.96 -11.82
N LEU A 119 7.38 -4.74 -10.78
CA LEU A 119 7.42 -5.55 -9.55
C LEU A 119 7.03 -7.00 -9.80
N LEU A 120 6.03 -7.28 -10.63
CA LEU A 120 5.65 -8.65 -11.00
C LEU A 120 6.77 -9.35 -11.76
N LYS A 121 7.40 -8.66 -12.74
CA LYS A 121 8.53 -9.19 -13.50
C LYS A 121 9.76 -9.44 -12.61
N GLU A 122 10.06 -8.53 -11.69
CA GLU A 122 11.17 -8.65 -10.71
C GLU A 122 11.03 -9.91 -9.84
N HIS A 123 9.79 -10.33 -9.54
CA HIS A 123 9.49 -11.49 -8.69
C HIS A 123 9.07 -12.73 -9.49
N GLU A 124 9.27 -12.72 -10.81
CA GLU A 124 8.97 -13.85 -11.69
C GLU A 124 7.52 -14.35 -11.56
N ILE A 125 6.58 -13.43 -11.27
CA ILE A 125 5.17 -13.76 -11.21
C ILE A 125 4.62 -13.76 -12.64
N GLU A 126 4.05 -14.89 -13.06
CA GLU A 126 3.35 -14.97 -14.34
C GLU A 126 2.03 -14.18 -14.30
N PHE A 127 1.81 -13.36 -15.31
CA PHE A 127 0.57 -12.61 -15.48
C PHE A 127 0.26 -12.39 -16.96
N ASP A 128 -1.03 -12.24 -17.26
CA ASP A 128 -1.48 -11.79 -18.58
C ASP A 128 -1.69 -10.27 -18.53
N GLU A 129 -0.94 -9.53 -19.34
CA GLU A 129 -1.03 -8.07 -19.42
C GLU A 129 -2.45 -7.57 -19.71
N LYS A 130 -3.30 -8.39 -20.37
CA LYS A 130 -4.69 -8.03 -20.67
C LYS A 130 -5.62 -8.08 -19.46
N TYR A 131 -5.24 -8.82 -18.41
CA TYR A 131 -5.96 -8.92 -17.14
C TYR A 131 -5.30 -8.08 -16.04
N LEU A 132 -4.23 -7.38 -16.38
CA LEU A 132 -3.62 -6.44 -15.46
C LEU A 132 -4.42 -5.14 -15.43
N LEU A 133 -5.22 -5.04 -14.37
CA LEU A 133 -6.12 -3.93 -14.00
C LEU A 133 -7.49 -3.95 -14.68
#